data_AF-T0GV33-F1
#
_entry.id   AF-T0GV33-F1
#
_cell.length_a   1.000
_cell.length_b   1.000
_cell.length_c   1.000
_cell.angle_alpha   90.00
_cell.angle_beta   90.00
_cell.angle_gamma   90.00
#
_symmetry.space_group_name_H-M   'P 1'
#
loop_
_entity.id
_entity.type
_entity.pdbx_description
1 polymer ?
#
loop_
_entity_poly.entity_id
_entity_poly.type
_entity_poly.pdbx_seq_one_letter_code
_entity_poly.pdbx_strand_id
1 'polypeptide(L)'
;MLKLLVQSEPAQDFVRTMGTAVGRKTFLGDHARHPAVMNFVTASHTAMEAAVEKLKRLADDPTRSEPEKHDAARTLANRLIATLESSHGSMIGTATKMVREASEAVELQFAPNPIRAGLESEIRIWVREEAKAGNVAAIRKRLEQNPEVAAVIYHSPDFLLGLAEEVHANFKTDAVEKHAPTQYKAIEESLAIEKMAEHYPMVIKSVRMSFFNNAIADKAKLRVEV
;
A
#
# COMPACT_ATOMS: atom_id res chain seq x y z
N MET A 1 33.88 -2.18 13.25
CA MET A 1 32.73 -3.09 13.09
C MET A 1 31.62 -2.59 14.00
N LEU A 2 30.39 -2.44 13.51
CA LEU A 2 29.28 -1.89 14.30
C LEU A 2 28.83 -2.97 15.30
N LYS A 3 29.09 -2.78 16.61
CA LYS A 3 28.75 -3.79 17.62
C LYS A 3 27.27 -3.63 17.97
N LEU A 4 26.45 -4.61 17.59
CA LEU A 4 25.02 -4.66 17.95
C LEU A 4 24.78 -5.66 19.08
N LEU A 5 23.60 -5.61 19.71
CA LEU A 5 23.23 -6.60 20.73
C LEU A 5 23.01 -8.00 20.13
N VAL A 6 22.38 -8.07 18.95
CA VAL A 6 22.24 -9.32 18.20
C VAL A 6 23.32 -9.36 17.13
N GLN A 7 24.20 -10.37 17.22
CA GLN A 7 25.41 -10.46 16.41
C GLN A 7 25.23 -11.30 15.13
N SER A 8 24.06 -11.86 14.87
CA SER A 8 23.82 -12.61 13.63
C SER A 8 23.93 -11.70 12.41
N GLU A 9 24.52 -12.21 11.33
CA GLU A 9 24.71 -11.46 10.08
C GLU A 9 23.41 -10.84 9.54
N PRO A 10 22.26 -11.56 9.51
CA PRO A 10 20.99 -10.97 9.08
C PRO A 10 20.55 -9.78 9.94
N ALA A 11 20.78 -9.82 11.25
CA ALA A 11 20.42 -8.73 12.16
C ALA A 11 21.29 -7.49 11.92
N GLN A 12 22.59 -7.70 11.72
CA GLN A 12 23.52 -6.62 11.41
C GLN A 12 23.19 -5.95 10.07
N ASP A 13 22.89 -6.76 9.05
CA ASP A 13 22.52 -6.28 7.72
C ASP A 13 21.21 -5.50 7.74
N PHE A 14 20.21 -5.99 8.46
CA PHE A 14 18.94 -5.29 8.64
C PHE A 14 19.15 -3.92 9.30
N VAL A 15 19.83 -3.87 10.45
CA VAL A 15 20.06 -2.62 11.19
C VAL A 15 20.92 -1.65 10.39
N ARG A 16 21.94 -2.14 9.66
CA ARG A 16 22.76 -1.32 8.75
C ARG A 16 21.90 -0.71 7.65
N THR A 17 21.07 -1.51 7.00
CA THR A 17 20.22 -1.08 5.89
C THR A 17 19.18 -0.06 6.35
N MET A 18 18.43 -0.37 7.41
CA MET A 18 17.40 0.52 7.97
C MET A 18 17.98 1.79 8.64
N GLY A 19 19.27 1.78 8.97
CA GLY A 19 20.00 2.95 9.41
C GLY A 19 20.23 3.99 8.31
N THR A 20 20.02 3.65 7.04
CA THR A 20 20.18 4.57 5.91
C THR A 20 18.84 5.06 5.38
N ALA A 21 18.80 6.29 4.87
CA ALA A 21 17.60 6.83 4.22
C ALA A 21 17.18 5.99 3.00
N VAL A 22 18.15 5.46 2.23
CA VAL A 22 17.90 4.60 1.07
C VAL A 22 17.23 3.29 1.49
N GLY A 23 17.75 2.61 2.51
CA GLY A 23 17.15 1.38 3.01
C GLY A 23 15.73 1.61 3.53
N ARG A 24 15.51 2.66 4.33
CA ARG A 24 14.15 3.00 4.79
C ARG A 24 13.20 3.30 3.63
N LYS A 25 13.65 4.02 2.61
CA LYS A 25 12.86 4.29 1.41
C LYS A 25 12.48 3.00 0.67
N THR A 26 13.41 2.05 0.54
CA THR A 26 13.16 0.76 -0.11
C THR A 26 12.13 -0.08 0.65
N PHE A 27 12.20 -0.13 1.99
CA PHE A 27 11.40 -1.05 2.80
C PHE A 27 10.15 -0.46 3.45
N LEU A 28 10.15 0.85 3.72
CA LEU A 28 9.03 1.56 4.35
C LEU A 28 8.29 2.48 3.36
N GLY A 29 8.82 2.61 2.15
CA GLY A 29 8.25 3.45 1.10
C GLY A 29 8.88 4.84 0.98
N ASP A 30 8.57 5.51 -0.12
CA ASP A 30 8.99 6.88 -0.43
C ASP A 30 7.86 7.86 -0.09
N HIS A 31 8.00 8.59 1.02
CA HIS A 31 6.95 9.52 1.47
C HIS A 31 6.64 10.61 0.44
N ALA A 32 7.59 10.95 -0.45
CA ALA A 32 7.43 11.99 -1.46
C ALA A 32 6.54 11.55 -2.64
N ARG A 33 6.33 10.25 -2.82
CA ARG A 33 5.54 9.69 -3.92
C ARG A 33 4.06 9.53 -3.59
N HIS A 34 3.71 9.49 -2.30
CA HIS A 34 2.36 9.17 -1.85
C HIS A 34 1.83 10.21 -0.86
N PRO A 35 1.38 11.39 -1.34
CA PRO A 35 0.93 12.48 -0.48
C PRO A 35 -0.18 12.08 0.51
N ALA A 36 -1.08 11.18 0.10
CA ALA A 36 -2.21 10.72 0.91
C ALA A 36 -1.79 10.00 2.21
N VAL A 37 -0.60 9.40 2.23
CA VAL A 37 -0.06 8.64 3.38
C VAL A 37 1.31 9.14 3.85
N MET A 38 1.76 10.28 3.33
CA MET A 38 3.08 10.87 3.58
C MET A 38 3.42 10.93 5.08
N ASN A 39 2.45 11.30 5.91
CA ASN A 39 2.64 11.42 7.36
C ASN A 39 2.96 10.08 8.03
N PHE A 40 2.29 8.99 7.61
CA PHE A 40 2.50 7.65 8.17
C PHE A 40 3.87 7.07 7.77
N VAL A 41 4.26 7.27 6.51
CA VAL A 41 5.58 6.87 6.02
C VAL A 41 6.68 7.67 6.72
N THR A 42 6.50 8.99 6.87
CA THR A 42 7.46 9.86 7.57
C THR A 42 7.61 9.48 9.04
N ALA A 43 6.51 9.17 9.73
CA ALA A 43 6.54 8.68 11.11
C ALA A 43 7.33 7.37 11.21
N SER A 44 7.12 6.43 10.29
CA SER A 44 7.83 5.15 10.24
C SER A 44 9.34 5.34 10.00
N HIS A 45 9.71 6.23 9.08
CA HIS A 45 11.11 6.56 8.82
C HIS A 45 11.80 7.14 10.05
N THR A 46 11.15 8.13 10.67
CA THR A 46 11.69 8.84 11.85
C THR A 46 11.82 7.90 13.04
N ALA A 47 10.81 7.08 13.31
CA ALA A 47 10.84 6.10 14.39
C ALA A 47 11.94 5.05 14.18
N MET A 48 12.08 4.54 12.96
CA MET A 48 13.11 3.57 12.61
C MET A 48 14.52 4.14 12.78
N GLU A 49 14.76 5.35 12.27
CA GLU A 49 16.05 6.04 12.40
C GLU A 49 16.44 6.25 13.85
N ALA A 50 15.54 6.83 14.65
CA ALA A 50 15.76 7.06 16.07
C ALA A 50 15.98 5.76 16.85
N ALA A 51 15.28 4.68 16.48
CA ALA A 51 15.42 3.38 17.12
C ALA A 51 16.75 2.71 16.76
N VAL A 52 17.17 2.76 15.49
CA VAL A 52 18.49 2.25 15.06
C VAL A 52 19.61 3.01 15.76
N GLU A 53 19.52 4.34 15.86
CA GLU A 53 20.54 5.13 16.54
C GLU A 53 20.62 4.82 18.04
N LYS A 54 19.47 4.74 18.73
CA LYS A 54 19.42 4.36 20.15
C LYS A 54 19.93 2.94 20.39
N LEU A 55 19.63 2.00 19.49
CA LEU A 55 20.12 0.62 19.59
C LEU A 55 21.66 0.57 19.56
N LYS A 56 22.29 1.34 18.66
CA LYS A 56 23.76 1.44 18.59
C LYS A 56 24.35 1.97 19.90
N ARG A 57 23.81 3.08 20.41
CA ARG A 57 24.25 3.67 21.69
C ARG A 57 24.08 2.70 22.86
N LEU A 58 22.98 1.94 22.86
CA LEU A 58 22.70 0.95 23.91
C LEU A 58 23.66 -0.24 23.89
N ALA A 59 24.09 -0.68 22.70
CA ALA A 59 25.09 -1.73 22.57
C ALA A 59 26.43 -1.32 23.20
N ASP A 60 26.82 -0.06 23.01
CA ASP A 60 28.06 0.50 23.53
C ASP A 60 27.96 1.05 24.98
N ASP A 61 26.78 1.03 25.60
CA ASP A 61 26.56 1.59 26.95
C ASP A 61 27.35 0.80 28.01
N PRO A 62 28.37 1.39 28.67
CA PRO A 62 29.14 0.69 29.69
C PRO A 62 28.41 0.60 31.05
N THR A 63 27.34 1.38 31.24
CA THR A 63 26.63 1.49 32.52
C THR A 63 25.58 0.39 32.73
N ARG A 64 25.30 -0.40 31.69
CA ARG A 64 24.31 -1.48 31.70
C ARG A 64 24.95 -2.83 31.50
N SER A 65 24.47 -3.82 32.25
CA SER A 65 24.78 -5.22 31.99
C SER A 65 24.14 -5.70 30.69
N GLU A 66 24.63 -6.81 30.14
CA GLU A 66 24.12 -7.38 28.89
C GLU A 66 22.60 -7.70 28.94
N PRO A 67 22.05 -8.31 30.01
CA PRO A 67 20.60 -8.48 30.13
C PRO A 67 19.80 -7.16 30.12
N GLU A 68 20.29 -6.13 30.81
CA GLU A 68 19.63 -4.81 30.86
C GLU A 68 19.65 -4.11 29.50
N LYS A 69 20.73 -4.28 28.72
CA LYS A 69 20.78 -3.81 27.33
C LYS A 69 19.72 -4.50 26.48
N HIS A 70 19.61 -5.82 26.55
CA HIS A 70 18.62 -6.56 25.79
C HIS A 70 17.17 -6.24 26.21
N ASP A 71 16.90 -6.01 27.50
CA ASP A 71 15.57 -5.62 27.97
C ASP A 71 15.18 -4.19 27.53
N ALA A 72 16.13 -3.26 27.59
CA ALA A 72 15.91 -1.91 27.08
C ALA A 72 15.73 -1.90 25.55
N ALA A 73 16.48 -2.72 24.82
CA ALA A 73 16.32 -2.90 23.39
C ALA A 73 14.98 -3.53 23.03
N ARG A 74 14.48 -4.46 23.86
CA ARG A 74 13.11 -5.01 23.74
C ARG A 74 12.06 -3.91 23.87
N THR A 75 12.19 -3.05 24.88
CA THR A 75 11.28 -1.91 25.06
C THR A 75 11.31 -0.95 23.87
N LEU A 76 12.51 -0.65 23.35
CA LEU A 76 12.69 0.17 22.16
C LEU A 76 12.06 -0.45 20.92
N ALA A 77 12.31 -1.74 20.68
CA ALA A 77 11.77 -2.50 19.57
C ALA A 77 10.24 -2.55 19.60
N ASN A 78 9.63 -2.81 20.77
CA ASN A 78 8.18 -2.84 20.92
C ASN A 78 7.52 -1.49 20.61
N ARG A 79 8.15 -0.37 21.01
CA ARG A 79 7.66 0.98 20.65
C ARG A 79 7.75 1.26 19.16
N LEU A 80 8.85 0.86 18.52
CA LEU A 80 9.02 0.97 17.07
C LEU A 80 7.96 0.12 16.35
N ILE A 81 7.79 -1.14 16.75
CA ILE A 81 6.81 -2.05 16.18
C ILE A 81 5.40 -1.47 16.26
N ALA A 82 4.99 -0.93 17.41
CA ALA A 82 3.68 -0.30 17.56
C ALA A 82 3.49 0.88 16.58
N THR A 83 4.55 1.67 16.34
CA THR A 83 4.51 2.76 15.36
C THR A 83 4.37 2.25 13.93
N LEU A 84 5.10 1.18 13.57
CA LEU A 84 5.03 0.55 12.26
C LEU A 84 3.68 -0.12 12.02
N GLU A 85 3.14 -0.83 13.01
CA GLU A 85 1.81 -1.46 12.95
C GLU A 85 0.71 -0.40 12.79
N SER A 86 0.78 0.70 13.54
CA SER A 86 -0.14 1.82 13.41
C SER A 86 -0.07 2.50 12.05
N SER A 87 1.15 2.73 11.53
CA SER A 87 1.37 3.33 10.22
C SER A 87 0.86 2.41 9.10
N HIS A 88 1.17 1.12 9.16
CA HIS A 88 0.66 0.10 8.25
C HIS A 88 -0.87 0.07 8.22
N GLY A 89 -1.51 -0.02 9.40
CA GLY A 89 -2.98 -0.03 9.49
C GLY A 89 -3.61 1.25 8.94
N SER A 90 -2.99 2.41 9.19
CA SER A 90 -3.47 3.69 8.66
C SER A 90 -3.31 3.79 7.14
N MET A 91 -2.20 3.30 6.58
CA MET A 91 -1.97 3.26 5.13
C MET A 91 -3.00 2.39 4.42
N ILE A 92 -3.24 1.17 4.92
CA ILE A 92 -4.26 0.26 4.38
C ILE A 92 -5.65 0.89 4.51
N GLY A 93 -5.98 1.46 5.68
CA GLY A 93 -7.26 2.14 5.88
C GLY A 93 -7.48 3.31 4.92
N THR A 94 -6.44 4.11 4.65
CA THR A 94 -6.49 5.19 3.66
C THR A 94 -6.69 4.64 2.24
N ALA A 95 -5.94 3.63 1.83
CA ALA A 95 -6.07 3.04 0.50
C ALA A 95 -7.47 2.43 0.28
N THR A 96 -7.97 1.65 1.25
CA THR A 96 -9.33 1.07 1.20
C THR A 96 -10.41 2.15 1.12
N LYS A 97 -10.23 3.27 1.84
CA LYS A 97 -11.16 4.41 1.74
C LYS A 97 -11.13 5.04 0.35
N MET A 98 -9.93 5.28 -0.20
CA MET A 98 -9.73 5.88 -1.51
C MET A 98 -10.38 5.05 -2.62
N VAL A 99 -10.12 3.73 -2.65
CA VAL A 99 -10.70 2.85 -3.69
C VAL A 99 -12.22 2.79 -3.58
N ARG A 100 -12.77 2.76 -2.35
CA ARG A 100 -14.21 2.76 -2.14
C ARG A 100 -14.85 4.06 -2.64
N GLU A 101 -14.34 5.20 -2.21
CA GLU A 101 -14.87 6.53 -2.60
C GLU A 101 -14.75 6.76 -4.11
N ALA A 102 -13.63 6.34 -4.71
CA ALA A 102 -13.45 6.42 -6.15
C ALA A 102 -14.43 5.50 -6.89
N SER A 103 -14.61 4.26 -6.43
CA SER A 103 -15.54 3.31 -7.04
C SER A 103 -16.99 3.80 -6.94
N GLU A 104 -17.42 4.29 -5.78
CA GLU A 104 -18.77 4.86 -5.59
C GLU A 104 -19.01 6.05 -6.53
N ALA A 105 -18.01 6.92 -6.70
CA ALA A 105 -18.10 8.05 -7.62
C ALA A 105 -18.15 7.61 -9.10
N VAL A 106 -17.39 6.59 -9.47
CA VAL A 106 -17.42 5.99 -10.81
C VAL A 106 -18.79 5.37 -11.10
N GLU A 107 -19.32 4.57 -10.19
CA GLU A 107 -20.64 3.95 -10.33
C GLU A 107 -21.74 5.00 -10.50
N LEU A 108 -21.69 6.08 -9.72
CA LEU A 108 -22.65 7.19 -9.86
C LEU A 108 -22.51 7.90 -11.21
N GLN A 109 -21.29 8.11 -11.68
CA GLN A 109 -21.01 8.82 -12.92
C GLN A 109 -21.48 8.05 -14.17
N PHE A 110 -21.33 6.73 -14.16
CA PHE A 110 -21.71 5.85 -15.28
C PHE A 110 -23.07 5.16 -15.08
N ALA A 111 -23.82 5.55 -14.05
CA ALA A 111 -25.14 5.01 -13.77
C ALA A 111 -26.09 5.15 -14.97
N PRO A 112 -26.97 4.15 -15.22
CA PRO A 112 -27.98 4.24 -16.26
C PRO A 112 -28.85 5.49 -16.13
N ASN A 113 -29.10 6.16 -17.26
CA ASN A 113 -29.95 7.35 -17.30
C ASN A 113 -31.36 6.99 -17.80
N PRO A 114 -32.39 7.01 -16.93
CA PRO A 114 -33.74 6.60 -17.32
C PRO A 114 -34.36 7.49 -18.40
N ILE A 115 -33.95 8.75 -18.52
CA ILE A 115 -34.43 9.67 -19.56
C ILE A 115 -33.85 9.29 -20.93
N ARG A 116 -32.67 8.66 -20.97
CA ARG A 116 -31.95 8.28 -22.19
C ARG A 116 -32.03 6.78 -22.49
N ALA A 117 -32.85 6.01 -21.78
CA ALA A 117 -32.91 4.56 -21.89
C ALA A 117 -33.10 4.03 -23.33
N GLY A 118 -33.84 4.76 -24.18
CA GLY A 118 -33.97 4.43 -25.61
C GLY A 118 -32.64 4.55 -26.36
N LEU A 119 -31.91 5.65 -26.18
CA LEU A 119 -30.58 5.85 -26.75
C LEU A 119 -29.57 4.83 -26.22
N GLU A 120 -29.56 4.57 -24.91
CA GLU A 120 -28.67 3.58 -24.31
C GLU A 120 -28.90 2.17 -24.89
N SER A 121 -30.15 1.83 -25.22
CA SER A 121 -30.49 0.57 -25.89
C SER A 121 -29.93 0.50 -27.30
N GLU A 122 -30.04 1.57 -28.08
CA GLU A 122 -29.44 1.68 -29.42
C GLU A 122 -27.91 1.58 -29.37
N ILE A 123 -27.27 2.20 -28.37
CA ILE A 123 -25.82 2.09 -28.16
C ILE A 123 -25.43 0.64 -27.85
N ARG A 124 -26.14 -0.07 -26.97
CA ARG A 124 -25.87 -1.49 -26.69
C ARG A 124 -25.97 -2.34 -27.95
N ILE A 125 -27.00 -2.09 -28.78
CA ILE A 125 -27.19 -2.81 -30.05
C ILE A 125 -26.01 -2.53 -30.98
N TRP A 126 -25.63 -1.26 -31.16
CA TRP A 126 -24.49 -0.89 -31.99
C TRP A 126 -23.18 -1.55 -31.51
N VAL A 127 -22.87 -1.49 -30.20
CA VAL A 127 -21.69 -2.16 -29.62
C VAL A 127 -21.70 -3.66 -29.93
N ARG A 128 -22.85 -4.32 -29.78
CA ARG A 128 -23.01 -5.75 -30.06
C ARG A 128 -22.78 -6.10 -31.52
N GLU A 129 -23.30 -5.31 -32.45
CA GLU A 129 -23.11 -5.56 -33.88
C GLU A 129 -21.64 -5.32 -34.30
N GLU A 130 -20.98 -4.28 -33.78
CA GLU A 130 -19.54 -4.08 -34.01
C GLU A 130 -18.70 -5.22 -33.41
N ALA A 131 -19.06 -5.71 -32.21
CA ALA A 131 -18.36 -6.81 -31.57
C ALA A 131 -18.47 -8.11 -32.38
N LYS A 132 -19.67 -8.44 -32.90
CA LYS A 132 -19.89 -9.57 -33.81
C LYS A 132 -19.10 -9.44 -35.11
N ALA A 133 -18.95 -8.22 -35.62
CA ALA A 133 -18.15 -7.93 -36.80
C ALA A 133 -16.62 -7.97 -36.52
N GLY A 134 -16.21 -8.13 -35.26
CA GLY A 134 -14.80 -8.11 -34.85
C GLY A 134 -14.20 -6.70 -34.77
N ASN A 135 -15.01 -5.64 -34.85
CA ASN A 135 -14.58 -4.24 -34.92
C ASN A 135 -14.32 -3.63 -33.53
N VAL A 136 -13.60 -4.33 -32.65
CA VAL A 136 -13.31 -3.89 -31.28
C VAL A 136 -12.64 -2.51 -31.24
N ALA A 137 -11.80 -2.19 -32.21
CA ALA A 137 -11.15 -0.88 -32.33
C ALA A 137 -12.14 0.28 -32.56
N ALA A 138 -13.24 0.04 -33.29
CA ALA A 138 -14.27 1.05 -33.51
C ALA A 138 -15.06 1.34 -32.22
N ILE A 139 -15.32 0.30 -31.43
CA ILE A 139 -15.96 0.41 -30.10
C ILE A 139 -15.09 1.26 -29.18
N ARG A 140 -13.80 0.91 -29.04
CA ARG A 140 -12.85 1.68 -28.22
C ARG A 140 -12.79 3.15 -28.63
N LYS A 141 -12.68 3.42 -29.94
CA LYS A 141 -12.64 4.79 -30.46
C LYS A 141 -13.88 5.59 -30.06
N ARG A 142 -15.07 4.99 -30.10
CA ARG A 142 -16.32 5.68 -29.69
C ARG A 142 -16.43 5.85 -28.19
N LEU A 143 -16.01 4.85 -27.42
CA LEU A 143 -15.90 4.94 -25.96
C LEU A 143 -15.02 6.13 -25.56
N GLU A 144 -13.85 6.30 -26.18
CA GLU A 144 -12.93 7.40 -25.86
C GLU A 144 -13.50 8.79 -26.21
N GLN A 145 -14.33 8.85 -27.25
CA GLN A 145 -14.86 10.10 -27.80
C GLN A 145 -16.20 10.52 -27.18
N ASN A 146 -16.99 9.58 -26.66
CA ASN A 146 -18.35 9.82 -26.23
C ASN A 146 -18.62 9.26 -24.82
N PRO A 147 -18.89 10.13 -23.83
CA PRO A 147 -19.15 9.68 -22.46
C PRO A 147 -20.43 8.84 -22.32
N GLU A 148 -21.41 8.99 -23.21
CA GLU A 148 -22.63 8.15 -23.20
C GLU A 148 -22.30 6.71 -23.61
N VAL A 149 -21.42 6.54 -24.61
CA VAL A 149 -20.95 5.22 -25.04
C VAL A 149 -20.12 4.57 -23.93
N ALA A 150 -19.26 5.35 -23.28
CA ALA A 150 -18.49 4.89 -22.12
C ALA A 150 -19.42 4.45 -20.97
N ALA A 151 -20.45 5.24 -20.64
CA ALA A 151 -21.43 4.88 -19.61
C ALA A 151 -22.14 3.57 -19.92
N VAL A 152 -22.69 3.44 -21.14
CA VAL A 152 -23.38 2.22 -21.57
C VAL A 152 -22.47 0.99 -21.50
N ILE A 153 -21.23 1.11 -21.98
CA ILE A 153 -20.27 0.01 -21.91
C ILE A 153 -19.92 -0.32 -20.45
N TYR A 154 -19.76 0.69 -19.59
CA TYR A 154 -19.39 0.50 -18.20
C TYR A 154 -20.44 -0.25 -17.39
N HIS A 155 -21.72 0.16 -17.47
CA HIS A 155 -22.79 -0.41 -16.65
C HIS A 155 -23.47 -1.64 -17.26
N SER A 156 -23.32 -1.88 -18.57
CA SER A 156 -23.92 -3.05 -19.22
C SER A 156 -23.07 -4.30 -18.98
N PRO A 157 -23.68 -5.48 -18.72
CA PRO A 157 -22.96 -6.74 -18.67
C PRO A 157 -22.42 -7.13 -20.06
N ASP A 158 -21.30 -7.85 -20.08
CA ASP A 158 -20.54 -8.28 -21.27
C ASP A 158 -21.43 -9.00 -22.31
N PHE A 159 -22.29 -9.93 -21.86
CA PHE A 159 -23.15 -10.72 -22.74
C PHE A 159 -24.18 -9.86 -23.50
N LEU A 160 -24.61 -8.72 -22.94
CA LEU A 160 -25.49 -7.79 -23.64
C LEU A 160 -24.73 -7.00 -24.71
N LEU A 161 -23.44 -6.78 -24.51
CA LEU A 161 -22.57 -6.09 -25.46
C LEU A 161 -21.94 -7.04 -26.49
N GLY A 162 -22.09 -8.36 -26.32
CA GLY A 162 -21.44 -9.35 -27.19
C GLY A 162 -19.92 -9.32 -27.13
N LEU A 163 -19.35 -8.79 -26.03
CA LEU A 163 -17.91 -8.70 -25.81
C LEU A 163 -17.44 -9.91 -25.01
N ALA A 164 -16.19 -10.34 -25.25
CA ALA A 164 -15.52 -11.24 -24.33
C ALA A 164 -15.27 -10.53 -22.99
N GLU A 165 -15.35 -11.27 -21.88
CA GLU A 165 -15.20 -10.73 -20.51
C GLU A 165 -13.93 -9.88 -20.34
N GLU A 166 -12.78 -10.37 -20.81
CA GLU A 166 -11.50 -9.65 -20.73
C GLU A 166 -11.52 -8.33 -21.54
N VAL A 167 -12.15 -8.33 -22.72
CA VAL A 167 -12.28 -7.12 -23.56
C VAL A 167 -13.20 -6.11 -22.88
N HIS A 168 -14.30 -6.57 -22.30
CA HIS A 168 -15.23 -5.72 -21.56
C HIS A 168 -14.57 -5.11 -20.32
N ALA A 169 -13.84 -5.91 -19.53
CA ALA A 169 -13.09 -5.43 -18.37
C ALA A 169 -12.09 -4.33 -18.76
N ASN A 170 -11.34 -4.52 -19.85
CA ASN A 170 -10.43 -3.50 -20.36
C ASN A 170 -11.16 -2.21 -20.77
N PHE A 171 -12.31 -2.32 -21.43
CA PHE A 171 -13.11 -1.15 -21.78
C PHE A 171 -13.68 -0.41 -20.58
N LYS A 172 -14.04 -1.11 -19.50
CA LYS A 172 -14.43 -0.44 -18.24
C LYS A 172 -13.27 0.38 -17.70
N THR A 173 -12.05 -0.16 -17.70
CA THR A 173 -10.85 0.58 -17.30
C THR A 173 -10.60 1.78 -18.22
N ASP A 174 -10.64 1.59 -19.54
CA ASP A 174 -10.47 2.67 -20.55
C ASP A 174 -11.51 3.80 -20.33
N ALA A 175 -12.76 3.44 -20.00
CA ALA A 175 -13.84 4.39 -19.75
C ALA A 175 -13.58 5.23 -18.50
N VAL A 176 -13.16 4.59 -17.40
CA VAL A 176 -12.83 5.27 -16.14
C VAL A 176 -11.60 6.17 -16.32
N GLU A 177 -10.54 5.68 -16.95
CA GLU A 177 -9.34 6.47 -17.24
C GLU A 177 -9.68 7.73 -18.04
N LYS A 178 -10.51 7.58 -19.09
CA LYS A 178 -10.82 8.67 -20.01
C LYS A 178 -11.79 9.70 -19.42
N HIS A 179 -12.87 9.24 -18.81
CA HIS A 179 -14.00 10.10 -18.45
C HIS A 179 -14.11 10.35 -16.94
N ALA A 180 -13.42 9.57 -16.11
CA ALA A 180 -13.31 9.75 -14.66
C ALA A 180 -11.83 9.75 -14.19
N PRO A 181 -10.95 10.58 -14.79
CA PRO A 181 -9.50 10.48 -14.58
C PRO A 181 -9.07 10.74 -13.12
N THR A 182 -9.84 11.51 -12.36
CA THR A 182 -9.57 11.75 -10.94
C THR A 182 -9.77 10.48 -10.12
N GLN A 183 -10.87 9.76 -10.38
CA GLN A 183 -11.20 8.50 -9.72
C GLN A 183 -10.24 7.39 -10.16
N TYR A 184 -9.90 7.34 -11.44
CA TYR A 184 -8.88 6.42 -11.96
C TYR A 184 -7.57 6.55 -11.19
N LYS A 185 -7.04 7.78 -11.08
CA LYS A 185 -5.81 8.05 -10.32
C LYS A 185 -5.93 7.72 -8.84
N ALA A 186 -7.10 7.92 -8.23
CA ALA A 186 -7.31 7.54 -6.83
C ALA A 186 -7.27 6.01 -6.63
N ILE A 187 -7.80 5.24 -7.59
CA ILE A 187 -7.70 3.77 -7.60
C ILE A 187 -6.25 3.35 -7.79
N GLU A 188 -5.54 3.89 -8.78
CA GLU A 188 -4.11 3.58 -9.00
C GLU A 188 -3.24 3.91 -7.78
N GLU A 189 -3.44 5.08 -7.18
CA GLU A 189 -2.71 5.50 -5.99
C GLU A 189 -3.01 4.58 -4.80
N SER A 190 -4.26 4.12 -4.64
CA SER A 190 -4.62 3.18 -3.58
C SER A 190 -3.88 1.84 -3.73
N LEU A 191 -3.80 1.29 -4.95
CA LEU A 191 -3.05 0.07 -5.25
C LEU A 191 -1.55 0.25 -5.01
N ALA A 192 -1.00 1.41 -5.36
CA ALA A 192 0.41 1.72 -5.10
C ALA A 192 0.71 1.79 -3.60
N ILE A 193 -0.18 2.39 -2.80
CA ILE A 193 -0.08 2.44 -1.34
C ILE A 193 -0.16 1.03 -0.73
N GLU A 194 -1.09 0.19 -1.17
CA GLU A 194 -1.22 -1.19 -0.70
C GLU A 194 0.05 -1.99 -0.96
N LYS A 195 0.55 -1.96 -2.20
CA LYS A 195 1.80 -2.63 -2.58
C LYS A 195 2.99 -2.16 -1.75
N MET A 196 3.08 -0.87 -1.47
CA MET A 196 4.12 -0.32 -0.59
C MET A 196 3.97 -0.82 0.86
N ALA A 197 2.73 -0.93 1.34
CA ALA A 197 2.41 -1.39 2.70
C ALA A 197 2.76 -2.86 2.94
N GLU A 198 2.75 -3.72 1.91
CA GLU A 198 3.07 -5.15 1.99
C GLU A 198 4.42 -5.47 2.65
N HIS A 199 5.38 -4.54 2.59
CA HIS A 199 6.70 -4.73 3.21
C HIS A 199 6.70 -4.57 4.73
N TYR A 200 5.74 -3.85 5.32
CA TYR A 200 5.72 -3.52 6.75
C TYR A 200 5.72 -4.76 7.66
N PRO A 201 4.88 -5.80 7.44
CA PRO A 201 4.90 -7.02 8.24
C PRO A 201 6.28 -7.69 8.31
N MET A 202 7.01 -7.71 7.19
CA MET A 202 8.36 -8.26 7.12
C MET A 202 9.35 -7.41 7.91
N VAL A 203 9.26 -6.07 7.79
CA VAL A 203 10.11 -5.16 8.58
C VAL A 203 9.84 -5.32 10.08
N ILE A 204 8.57 -5.40 10.49
CA ILE A 204 8.17 -5.62 11.89
C ILE A 204 8.76 -6.92 12.42
N LYS A 205 8.67 -8.02 11.67
CA LYS A 205 9.30 -9.30 12.03
C LYS A 205 10.82 -9.15 12.18
N SER A 206 11.46 -8.43 11.26
CA SER A 206 12.90 -8.21 11.27
C SER A 206 13.35 -7.38 12.48
N VAL A 207 12.57 -6.38 12.90
CA VAL A 207 12.82 -5.63 14.16
C VAL A 207 12.81 -6.58 15.36
N ARG A 208 11.80 -7.46 15.47
CA ARG A 208 11.67 -8.42 16.58
C ARG A 208 12.89 -9.35 16.68
N MET A 209 13.46 -9.74 15.54
CA MET A 209 14.60 -10.67 15.48
C MET A 209 15.97 -9.99 15.63
N SER A 210 16.08 -8.72 15.27
CA SER A 210 17.39 -8.06 15.10
C SER A 210 17.77 -7.13 16.25
N PHE A 211 16.80 -6.65 17.03
CA PHE A 211 17.07 -5.64 18.06
C PHE A 211 17.53 -6.25 19.39
N PHE A 212 17.05 -7.45 19.75
CA PHE A 212 17.34 -8.06 21.04
C PHE A 212 17.13 -9.58 21.01
N ASN A 213 17.62 -10.26 22.06
CA ASN A 213 17.39 -11.68 22.30
C ASN A 213 16.49 -11.82 23.55
N ASN A 214 15.32 -12.44 23.41
CA ASN A 214 14.36 -12.62 24.51
C ASN A 214 14.96 -13.37 25.71
N ALA A 215 15.69 -14.46 25.46
CA ALA A 215 16.27 -15.27 26.52
C ALA A 215 17.34 -14.52 27.34
N ILE A 216 17.99 -13.52 26.73
CA ILE A 216 18.94 -12.64 27.44
C ILE A 216 18.19 -11.51 28.16
N ALA A 217 17.21 -10.89 27.50
CA ALA A 217 16.39 -9.83 28.10
C ALA A 217 15.66 -10.29 29.38
N ASP A 218 15.14 -11.52 29.39
CA ASP A 218 14.39 -12.03 30.55
C ASP A 218 15.26 -12.24 31.79
N LYS A 219 16.58 -12.38 31.63
CA LYS A 219 17.52 -12.44 32.75
C LYS A 219 17.63 -11.13 33.53
N ALA A 220 17.23 -9.99 32.94
CA ALA A 220 17.24 -8.71 33.64
C ALA A 220 16.30 -8.71 34.86
N LYS A 221 15.21 -9.48 34.81
CA LYS A 221 14.23 -9.62 35.90
C LYS A 221 14.71 -10.50 37.06
N LEU A 222 15.80 -11.25 36.88
CA LEU A 222 16.37 -12.15 37.88
C LEU A 222 17.37 -11.43 38.79
N ARG A 223 17.61 -10.14 38.57
CA ARG A 223 18.52 -9.35 39.39
C ARG A 223 17.94 -9.20 40.79
N VAL A 224 18.71 -9.62 41.79
CA VAL A 224 18.44 -9.34 43.20
C VAL A 224 19.01 -7.95 43.50
N GLU A 225 18.15 -7.02 43.91
CA GLU A 225 18.59 -5.74 44.48
C GLU A 225 19.11 -6.01 45.90
N VAL A 226 20.33 -5.54 46.19
CA VAL A 226 20.98 -5.63 47.50
C VAL A 226 21.09 -4.22 48.07
#